data_AF-A0A323VDE0-F1
#
_entry.id   AF-A0A323VDE0-F1
#
_cell.length_a   1.000
_cell.length_b   1.000
_cell.length_c   1.000
_cell.angle_alpha   90.00
_cell.angle_beta   90.00
_cell.angle_gamma   90.00
#
_symmetry.space_group_name_H-M   'P 1'
#
loop_
_entity.id
_entity.type
_entity.pdbx_description
1 polymer ?
#
loop_
_entity_poly.entity_id
_entity_poly.type
_entity_poly.pdbx_seq_one_letter_code
_entity_poly.pdbx_strand_id
1 'polypeptide(L)'
;MVSLRPSTDRARLGTLRTAITDSGLAWRLLTVALAGAIALVLADAHWHWSRSVPVVVAVLTGLLQLALVGAVVDAAMKHRERKRVAEVGRIMFRALAQLAFDGQRRLDAHLCGTALHERGIPDWDDARTEEVRRHLSQAGLPVVPSLTPAEREHRLRVLLPRHAFTCALYREVSAHKRRLHDTVGQWGTLLLATDASAGDLHHMQRLADAYGQLHQDLYHGAATVLAEHEWRAQQQWVTEVVDAAATYLSVAEQARRFYHSLAEEQRRLRDADLDDAVAVTAQPPVYLAHARAAAEPSAGALPQRPSHAVEPR
;
A
#
# COMPACT_ATOMS: atom_id res chain seq x y z
N MET A 1 -14.31 -23.46 18.00
CA MET A 1 -13.10 -23.11 18.76
C MET A 1 -12.62 -21.74 18.28
N VAL A 2 -12.76 -20.72 19.12
CA VAL A 2 -12.37 -19.33 18.82
C VAL A 2 -10.90 -19.16 19.18
N SER A 3 -10.06 -18.96 18.17
CA SER A 3 -8.64 -18.65 18.35
C SER A 3 -8.50 -17.17 18.70
N LEU A 4 -8.11 -16.88 19.94
CA LEU A 4 -7.77 -15.55 20.42
C LEU A 4 -6.46 -15.09 19.75
N ARG A 5 -6.56 -14.12 18.83
CA ARG A 5 -5.39 -13.45 18.24
C ARG A 5 -4.59 -12.72 19.34
N PRO A 6 -3.27 -12.92 19.44
CA PRO A 6 -2.45 -12.17 20.37
C PRO A 6 -2.34 -10.70 19.93
N SER A 7 -2.60 -9.84 20.91
CA SER A 7 -2.53 -8.38 20.96
C SER A 7 -1.56 -7.68 20.00
N THR A 8 -2.11 -6.76 19.20
CA THR A 8 -1.43 -5.69 18.46
C THR A 8 -0.57 -4.76 19.35
N ASP A 9 -0.73 -4.82 20.67
CA ASP A 9 0.06 -4.03 21.62
C ASP A 9 1.52 -4.44 21.73
N ARG A 10 1.86 -5.72 21.52
CA ARG A 10 3.27 -6.17 21.58
C ARG A 10 4.09 -5.67 20.38
N ALA A 11 3.47 -5.57 19.21
CA ALA A 11 4.12 -5.03 18.00
C ALA A 11 4.38 -3.52 18.14
N ARG A 12 3.45 -2.77 18.78
CA ARG A 12 3.60 -1.33 19.06
C ARG A 12 4.70 -1.04 20.09
N LEU A 13 4.85 -1.87 21.11
CA LEU A 13 5.93 -1.75 22.10
C LEU A 13 7.32 -2.10 21.52
N GLY A 14 7.39 -3.06 20.59
CA GLY A 14 8.63 -3.43 19.90
C GLY A 14 9.18 -2.34 18.98
N THR A 15 8.30 -1.64 18.24
CA THR A 15 8.70 -0.55 17.32
C THR A 15 9.11 0.74 18.03
N LEU A 16 8.63 0.97 19.26
CA LEU A 16 9.11 2.07 20.10
C LEU A 16 10.54 1.80 20.60
N ARG A 17 10.87 0.54 20.94
CA ARG A 17 12.19 0.17 21.46
C ARG A 17 13.30 0.30 20.40
N THR A 18 13.01 0.01 19.13
CA THR A 18 14.00 0.13 18.03
C THR A 18 14.16 1.57 17.53
N ALA A 19 13.13 2.41 17.59
CA ALA A 19 13.25 3.83 17.27
C ALA A 19 14.13 4.61 18.27
N ILE A 20 14.24 4.11 19.50
CA ILE A 20 15.09 4.66 20.58
C ILE A 20 16.56 4.28 20.42
N THR A 21 16.89 3.20 19.70
CA THR A 21 18.28 2.74 19.53
C THR A 21 19.06 3.43 18.40
N ASP A 22 18.39 3.88 17.34
CA ASP A 22 19.06 4.58 16.20
C ASP A 22 19.36 6.07 16.46
N SER A 23 18.88 6.63 17.58
CA SER A 23 19.19 7.99 18.01
C SER A 23 20.49 8.07 18.83
N GLY A 24 21.48 7.24 18.48
CA GLY A 24 22.76 7.15 19.20
C GLY A 24 23.51 8.48 19.29
N LEU A 25 23.34 9.39 18.32
CA LEU A 25 23.96 10.71 18.31
C LEU A 25 23.28 11.68 19.30
N ALA A 26 21.95 11.65 19.39
CA ALA A 26 21.20 12.45 20.37
C ALA A 26 21.48 11.98 21.80
N TRP A 27 21.55 10.66 22.02
CA TRP A 27 21.94 10.10 23.32
C TRP A 27 23.38 10.44 23.70
N ARG A 28 24.32 10.45 22.74
CA ARG A 28 25.71 10.88 22.97
C ARG A 28 25.82 12.36 23.31
N LEU A 29 25.05 13.23 22.64
CA LEU A 29 25.02 14.65 22.97
C LEU A 29 24.39 14.90 24.35
N LEU A 30 23.34 14.14 24.70
CA LEU A 30 22.74 14.18 26.02
C LEU A 30 23.73 13.75 27.11
N THR A 31 24.46 12.64 26.91
CA THR A 31 25.43 12.15 27.90
C THR A 31 26.61 13.10 28.05
N VAL A 32 27.09 13.72 26.96
CA VAL A 32 28.14 14.75 27.02
C VAL A 32 27.64 16.01 27.74
N ALA A 33 26.43 16.47 27.46
CA ALA A 33 25.84 17.63 28.14
C ALA A 33 25.61 17.35 29.64
N LEU A 34 25.14 16.15 29.98
CA LEU A 34 24.95 15.70 31.36
C LEU A 34 26.30 15.60 32.09
N ALA A 35 27.31 15.00 31.46
CA ALA A 35 28.65 14.92 32.02
C ALA A 35 29.28 16.31 32.22
N GLY A 36 29.09 17.22 31.27
CA GLY A 36 29.52 18.62 31.38
C GLY A 36 28.82 19.36 32.53
N ALA A 37 27.51 19.17 32.69
CA ALA A 37 26.74 19.75 33.79
C ALA A 37 27.20 19.19 35.15
N ILE A 38 27.41 17.87 35.25
CA ILE A 38 27.93 17.23 36.47
C ILE A 38 29.35 17.73 36.78
N ALA A 39 30.22 17.85 35.78
CA ALA A 39 31.57 18.38 35.96
C ALA A 39 31.56 19.84 36.44
N LEU A 40 30.64 20.67 35.92
CA LEU A 40 30.47 22.06 36.37
C LEU A 40 30.01 22.14 37.84
N VAL A 41 29.08 21.26 38.24
CA VAL A 41 28.59 21.16 39.61
C VAL A 41 29.67 20.70 40.57
N LEU A 42 30.51 19.74 40.15
CA LEU A 42 31.63 19.26 40.94
C LEU A 42 32.75 20.29 41.06
N ALA A 43 32.98 21.11 40.03
CA ALA A 43 33.95 22.20 40.06
C ALA A 43 33.51 23.38 40.96
N ASP A 44 32.20 23.63 41.11
CA ASP A 44 31.63 24.70 41.95
C ASP A 44 31.31 24.23 43.39
N ALA A 45 31.50 22.94 43.69
CA ALA A 45 31.14 22.33 44.98
C ALA A 45 31.97 22.82 46.18
N HIS A 46 33.01 23.63 45.95
CA HIS A 46 33.97 24.02 46.99
C HIS A 46 33.58 25.27 47.79
N TRP A 47 32.52 26.03 47.43
CA TRP A 47 32.29 27.32 48.11
C TRP A 47 30.84 27.69 48.52
N HIS A 48 29.74 27.36 47.81
CA HIS A 48 28.39 27.88 48.14
C HIS A 48 27.20 26.94 47.92
N TRP A 49 27.26 25.73 48.47
CA TRP A 49 26.30 24.63 48.24
C TRP A 49 24.81 24.96 48.45
N SER A 50 24.43 25.86 49.36
CA SER A 50 23.01 26.15 49.63
C SER A 50 22.35 27.08 48.61
N ARG A 51 23.12 27.85 47.84
CA ARG A 51 22.59 28.82 46.85
C ARG A 51 22.60 28.29 45.41
N SER A 52 23.52 27.39 45.08
CA SER A 52 23.68 26.86 43.71
C SER A 52 22.73 25.69 43.39
N VAL A 53 22.25 24.94 44.40
CA VAL A 53 21.40 23.74 44.21
C VAL A 53 20.10 24.02 43.41
N PRO A 54 19.32 25.08 43.70
CA PRO A 54 18.09 25.35 42.93
C PRO A 54 18.37 25.62 41.45
N VAL A 55 19.48 26.32 41.16
CA VAL A 55 19.88 26.65 39.78
C VAL A 55 20.31 25.39 39.02
N VAL A 56 21.12 24.53 39.66
CA VAL A 56 21.57 23.27 39.09
C VAL A 56 20.40 22.32 38.80
N VAL A 57 19.46 22.20 39.75
CA VAL A 57 18.26 21.36 39.57
C VAL A 57 17.37 21.90 38.44
N ALA A 58 17.21 23.23 38.35
CA ALA A 58 16.46 23.86 37.26
C ALA A 58 17.12 23.61 35.90
N VAL A 59 18.45 23.71 35.80
CA VAL A 59 19.20 23.42 34.56
C VAL A 59 19.08 21.95 34.16
N LEU A 60 19.25 21.01 35.11
CA LEU A 60 19.12 19.57 34.83
C LEU A 60 17.68 19.20 34.42
N THR A 61 16.69 19.80 35.06
CA THR A 61 15.28 19.57 34.73
C THR A 61 14.92 20.16 33.37
N GLY A 62 15.44 21.36 33.04
CA GLY A 62 15.29 21.97 31.72
C GLY A 62 15.93 21.14 30.61
N LEU A 63 17.13 20.59 30.84
CA LEU A 63 17.79 19.68 29.90
C LEU A 63 17.02 18.38 29.70
N LEU A 64 16.49 17.80 30.79
CA LEU A 64 15.66 16.60 30.73
C LEU A 64 14.34 16.85 29.96
N GLN A 65 13.67 17.96 30.23
CA GLN A 65 12.44 18.35 29.52
C GLN A 65 12.71 18.58 28.03
N LEU A 66 13.80 19.25 27.68
CA LEU A 66 14.21 19.46 26.29
C LEU A 66 14.49 18.13 25.58
N ALA A 67 15.18 17.20 26.24
CA ALA A 67 15.44 15.87 25.72
C ALA A 67 14.15 15.08 25.49
N LEU A 68 13.21 15.14 26.43
CA LEU A 68 11.91 14.49 26.32
C LEU A 68 11.10 15.06 25.14
N VAL A 69 11.05 16.40 25.02
CA VAL A 69 10.39 17.08 23.90
C VAL A 69 11.06 16.71 22.58
N GLY A 70 12.39 16.70 22.52
CA GLY A 70 13.15 16.28 21.33
C GLY A 70 12.84 14.85 20.90
N ALA A 71 12.79 13.91 21.85
CA ALA A 71 12.42 12.52 21.58
C ALA A 71 10.98 12.37 21.11
N VAL A 72 10.04 13.13 21.68
CA VAL A 72 8.63 13.14 21.24
C VAL A 72 8.49 13.74 19.85
N VAL A 73 9.21 14.82 19.53
CA VAL A 73 9.22 15.44 18.20
C VAL A 73 9.84 14.50 17.17
N ASP A 74 10.98 13.87 17.47
CA ASP A 74 11.62 12.87 16.59
C ASP A 74 10.70 11.66 16.36
N ALA A 75 10.06 11.14 17.42
CA ALA A 75 9.07 10.08 17.29
C ALA A 75 7.85 10.51 16.47
N ALA A 76 7.36 11.74 16.64
CA ALA A 76 6.24 12.28 15.87
C ALA A 76 6.62 12.52 14.40
N MET A 77 7.83 12.97 14.11
CA MET A 77 8.36 13.13 12.76
C MET A 77 8.53 11.77 12.08
N LYS A 78 9.18 10.81 12.74
CA LYS A 78 9.29 9.42 12.28
C LYS A 78 7.92 8.78 12.06
N HIS A 79 6.93 9.06 12.91
CA HIS A 79 5.57 8.57 12.74
C HIS A 79 4.88 9.18 11.51
N ARG A 80 5.01 10.50 11.31
CA ARG A 80 4.49 11.19 10.11
C ARG A 80 5.18 10.70 8.84
N GLU A 81 6.48 10.50 8.89
CA GLU A 81 7.28 10.02 7.77
C GLU A 81 6.93 8.58 7.43
N ARG A 82 6.84 7.68 8.42
CA ARG A 82 6.30 6.32 8.23
C ARG A 82 4.90 6.32 7.65
N LYS A 83 4.00 7.20 8.10
CA LYS A 83 2.65 7.33 7.53
C LYS A 83 2.67 7.76 6.06
N ARG A 84 3.48 8.77 5.71
CA ARG A 84 3.64 9.23 4.33
C ARG A 84 4.24 8.16 3.43
N VAL A 85 5.30 7.51 3.91
CA VAL A 85 5.97 6.42 3.19
C VAL A 85 5.02 5.23 3.01
N ALA A 86 4.22 4.88 4.01
CA ALA A 86 3.19 3.84 3.89
C ALA A 86 2.07 4.23 2.91
N GLU A 87 1.73 5.51 2.80
CA GLU A 87 0.75 5.99 1.81
C GLU A 87 1.31 5.95 0.38
N VAL A 88 2.52 6.45 0.18
CA VAL A 88 3.23 6.40 -1.10
C VAL A 88 3.44 4.95 -1.54
N GLY A 89 3.92 4.08 -0.64
CA GLY A 89 4.06 2.65 -0.89
C GLY A 89 2.75 1.99 -1.32
N ARG A 90 1.62 2.32 -0.68
CA ARG A 90 0.29 1.81 -1.08
C ARG A 90 -0.12 2.24 -2.49
N ILE A 91 0.10 3.50 -2.86
CA ILE A 91 -0.20 4.00 -4.21
C ILE A 91 0.65 3.25 -5.24
N MET A 92 1.93 3.06 -4.95
CA MET A 92 2.86 2.33 -5.80
C MET A 92 2.45 0.88 -5.98
N PHE A 93 2.09 0.17 -4.91
CA PHE A 93 1.62 -1.21 -5.00
C PHE A 93 0.35 -1.34 -5.83
N ARG A 94 -0.59 -0.39 -5.70
CA ARG A 94 -1.76 -0.36 -6.58
C ARG A 94 -1.40 -0.13 -8.03
N ALA A 95 -0.44 0.74 -8.32
CA ALA A 95 0.03 0.97 -9.68
C ALA A 95 0.69 -0.28 -10.27
N LEU A 96 1.54 -0.96 -9.51
CA LEU A 96 2.17 -2.23 -9.91
C LEU A 96 1.14 -3.36 -10.10
N ALA A 97 0.16 -3.46 -9.20
CA ALA A 97 -0.94 -4.42 -9.34
C ALA A 97 -1.78 -4.12 -10.58
N GLN A 98 -2.10 -2.85 -10.84
CA GLN A 98 -2.81 -2.46 -12.05
C GLN A 98 -2.04 -2.83 -13.30
N LEU A 99 -0.72 -2.58 -13.32
CA LEU A 99 0.14 -2.99 -14.42
C LEU A 99 0.07 -4.51 -14.63
N ALA A 100 0.18 -5.30 -13.56
CA ALA A 100 0.01 -6.75 -13.62
C ALA A 100 -1.32 -7.18 -14.26
N PHE A 101 -2.41 -6.55 -13.87
CA PHE A 101 -3.74 -6.85 -14.41
C PHE A 101 -3.89 -6.44 -15.86
N ASP A 102 -3.26 -5.34 -16.26
CA ASP A 102 -3.26 -4.94 -17.67
C ASP A 102 -2.48 -5.95 -18.51
N GLY A 103 -1.37 -6.50 -18.00
CA GLY A 103 -0.64 -7.61 -18.62
C GLY A 103 -1.49 -8.87 -18.80
N GLN A 104 -2.23 -9.26 -17.76
CA GLN A 104 -3.18 -10.37 -17.83
C GLN A 104 -4.28 -10.10 -18.87
N ARG A 105 -4.88 -8.91 -18.84
CA ARG A 105 -5.96 -8.54 -19.77
C ARG A 105 -5.48 -8.49 -21.22
N ARG A 106 -4.25 -8.03 -21.46
CA ARG A 106 -3.59 -8.03 -22.79
C ARG A 106 -3.37 -9.46 -23.29
N LEU A 107 -2.88 -10.35 -22.44
CA LEU A 107 -2.77 -11.78 -22.76
C LEU A 107 -4.14 -12.39 -23.08
N ASP A 108 -5.14 -12.15 -22.23
CA ASP A 108 -6.51 -12.64 -22.45
C ASP A 108 -7.14 -12.06 -23.72
N ALA A 109 -6.84 -10.80 -24.07
CA ALA A 109 -7.36 -10.18 -25.29
C ALA A 109 -6.88 -10.88 -26.55
N HIS A 110 -5.61 -11.29 -26.60
CA HIS A 110 -5.06 -12.10 -27.70
C HIS A 110 -5.78 -13.45 -27.86
N LEU A 111 -6.34 -13.99 -26.77
CA LEU A 111 -7.06 -15.26 -26.79
C LEU A 111 -8.57 -15.08 -27.03
N CYS A 112 -9.16 -13.99 -26.57
CA CYS A 112 -10.60 -13.76 -26.57
C CYS A 112 -11.09 -12.89 -27.74
N GLY A 113 -10.23 -12.01 -28.27
CA GLY A 113 -10.61 -10.99 -29.25
C GLY A 113 -11.37 -9.81 -28.65
N THR A 114 -11.19 -9.56 -27.34
CA THR A 114 -11.88 -8.49 -26.61
C THR A 114 -11.30 -7.12 -26.97
N ALA A 115 -12.18 -6.12 -27.05
CA ALA A 115 -11.78 -4.72 -27.19
C ALA A 115 -11.30 -4.20 -25.83
N LEU A 116 -9.98 -4.03 -25.68
CA LEU A 116 -9.42 -3.50 -24.43
C LEU A 116 -9.47 -1.98 -24.36
N HIS A 117 -9.61 -1.31 -25.50
CA HIS A 117 -9.83 0.14 -25.56
C HIS A 117 -11.06 0.54 -24.75
N GLU A 118 -12.19 -0.15 -24.99
CA GLU A 118 -13.45 0.02 -24.26
C GLU A 118 -13.32 -0.29 -22.76
N ARG A 119 -12.28 -1.06 -22.37
CA ARG A 119 -11.97 -1.41 -20.97
C ARG A 119 -10.95 -0.46 -20.33
N GLY A 120 -10.58 0.62 -21.03
CA GLY A 120 -9.68 1.66 -20.52
C GLY A 120 -8.21 1.24 -20.45
N ILE A 121 -7.77 0.22 -21.20
CA ILE A 121 -6.35 -0.15 -21.23
C ILE A 121 -5.61 0.78 -22.19
N PRO A 122 -4.56 1.49 -21.72
CA PRO A 122 -3.78 2.38 -22.57
C PRO A 122 -3.04 1.59 -23.65
N ASP A 123 -2.81 2.24 -24.80
CA ASP A 123 -2.07 1.70 -25.96
C ASP A 123 -2.71 0.47 -26.63
N TRP A 124 -4.02 0.29 -26.45
CA TRP A 124 -4.80 -0.69 -27.19
C TRP A 124 -5.85 0.04 -28.04
N ASP A 125 -5.78 -0.14 -29.35
CA ASP A 125 -6.68 0.48 -30.33
C ASP A 125 -7.56 -0.55 -31.04
N ASP A 126 -8.54 -0.06 -31.80
CA ASP A 126 -9.49 -0.91 -32.51
C ASP A 126 -8.84 -1.70 -33.65
N ALA A 127 -7.80 -1.13 -34.28
CA ALA A 127 -7.03 -1.80 -35.34
C ALA A 127 -6.37 -3.07 -34.81
N ARG A 128 -5.77 -3.00 -33.63
CA ARG A 128 -5.16 -4.15 -32.95
C ARG A 128 -6.19 -5.19 -32.52
N THR A 129 -7.34 -4.76 -32.00
CA THR A 129 -8.45 -5.68 -31.70
C THR A 129 -8.90 -6.42 -32.96
N GLU A 130 -9.05 -5.73 -34.08
CA GLU A 130 -9.48 -6.36 -35.33
C GLU A 130 -8.43 -7.31 -35.89
N GLU A 131 -7.14 -6.99 -35.78
CA GLU A 131 -6.05 -7.90 -36.11
C GLU A 131 -6.11 -9.19 -35.28
N VAL A 132 -6.32 -9.09 -33.97
CA VAL A 132 -6.48 -10.25 -33.09
C VAL A 132 -7.69 -11.08 -33.48
N ARG A 133 -8.85 -10.46 -33.73
CA ARG A 133 -10.07 -11.16 -34.16
C ARG A 133 -9.87 -11.88 -35.49
N ARG A 134 -9.13 -11.28 -36.42
CA ARG A 134 -8.74 -11.90 -37.69
C ARG A 134 -7.85 -13.12 -37.47
N HIS A 135 -6.88 -13.06 -36.56
CA HIS A 135 -6.05 -14.23 -36.23
C HIS A 135 -6.87 -15.36 -35.61
N LEU A 136 -7.82 -15.04 -34.73
CA LEU A 136 -8.74 -16.02 -34.14
C LEU A 136 -9.63 -16.66 -35.22
N SER A 137 -10.23 -15.87 -36.10
CA SER A 137 -11.09 -16.39 -37.18
C SER A 137 -10.31 -17.27 -38.16
N GLN A 138 -9.09 -16.88 -38.54
CA GLN A 138 -8.19 -17.71 -39.37
C GLN A 138 -7.75 -19.01 -38.69
N ALA A 139 -7.81 -19.08 -37.35
CA ALA A 139 -7.55 -20.28 -36.57
C ALA A 139 -8.83 -21.09 -36.28
N GLY A 140 -10.00 -20.66 -36.78
CA GLY A 140 -11.28 -21.31 -36.51
C GLY A 140 -11.79 -21.12 -35.06
N LEU A 141 -11.26 -20.13 -34.34
CA LEU A 141 -11.61 -19.88 -32.94
C LEU A 141 -12.62 -18.72 -32.83
N PRO A 142 -13.73 -18.88 -32.08
CA PRO A 142 -14.73 -17.83 -31.94
C PRO A 142 -14.25 -16.71 -31.02
N VAL A 143 -14.66 -15.47 -31.27
CA VAL A 143 -14.49 -14.34 -30.34
C VAL A 143 -15.45 -14.53 -29.17
N VAL A 144 -14.95 -14.46 -27.93
CA VAL A 144 -15.74 -14.71 -26.71
C VAL A 144 -15.42 -13.67 -25.64
N PRO A 145 -16.36 -13.36 -24.73
CA PRO A 145 -16.15 -12.33 -23.71
C PRO A 145 -15.16 -12.74 -22.60
N SER A 146 -15.04 -14.05 -22.34
CA SER A 146 -14.17 -14.62 -21.31
C SER A 146 -13.86 -16.09 -21.62
N LEU A 147 -12.75 -16.59 -21.06
CA LEU A 147 -12.32 -17.98 -21.20
C LEU A 147 -12.09 -18.62 -19.83
N THR A 148 -12.51 -19.87 -19.70
CA THR A 148 -12.07 -20.77 -18.62
C THR A 148 -10.58 -21.10 -18.77
N PRO A 149 -9.91 -21.57 -17.69
CA PRO A 149 -8.49 -21.96 -17.77
C PRO A 149 -8.20 -23.01 -18.86
N ALA A 150 -9.05 -24.03 -18.98
CA ALA A 150 -8.90 -25.09 -19.99
C ALA A 150 -9.07 -24.55 -21.42
N GLU A 151 -9.99 -23.61 -21.64
CA GLU A 151 -10.16 -22.98 -22.96
C GLU A 151 -8.99 -22.08 -23.33
N ARG A 152 -8.38 -21.36 -22.36
CA ARG A 152 -7.16 -20.56 -22.62
C ARG A 152 -6.00 -21.44 -23.05
N GLU A 153 -5.78 -22.54 -22.32
CA GLU A 153 -4.79 -23.54 -22.65
C GLU A 153 -5.02 -24.12 -24.04
N HIS A 154 -6.25 -24.53 -24.35
CA HIS A 154 -6.60 -25.05 -25.68
C HIS A 154 -6.31 -24.02 -26.78
N ARG A 155 -6.73 -22.76 -26.61
CA ARG A 155 -6.47 -21.70 -27.60
C ARG A 155 -4.99 -21.42 -27.78
N LEU A 156 -4.21 -21.38 -26.70
CA LEU A 156 -2.76 -21.22 -26.80
C LEU A 156 -2.13 -22.36 -27.61
N ARG A 157 -2.50 -23.62 -27.36
CA ARG A 157 -2.01 -24.78 -28.12
C ARG A 157 -2.36 -24.69 -29.61
N VAL A 158 -3.51 -24.11 -29.97
CA VAL A 158 -3.93 -23.91 -31.38
C VAL A 158 -3.21 -22.72 -32.03
N LEU A 159 -2.96 -21.64 -31.28
CA LEU A 159 -2.45 -20.38 -31.82
C LEU A 159 -0.92 -20.28 -31.84
N LEU A 160 -0.21 -20.86 -30.86
CA LEU A 160 1.27 -20.85 -30.78
C LEU A 160 1.99 -21.44 -32.01
N PRO A 161 1.46 -22.47 -32.69
CA PRO A 161 2.01 -22.92 -33.96
C PRO A 161 1.97 -21.86 -35.08
N ARG A 162 1.19 -20.80 -34.96
CA ARG A 162 1.09 -19.73 -35.97
C ARG A 162 2.15 -18.65 -35.71
N HIS A 163 3.08 -18.48 -36.64
CA HIS A 163 4.20 -17.53 -36.53
C HIS A 163 3.73 -16.11 -36.18
N ALA A 164 2.76 -15.57 -36.93
CA ALA A 164 2.23 -14.22 -36.71
C ALA A 164 1.68 -14.01 -35.29
N PHE A 165 0.95 -15.00 -34.75
CA PHE A 165 0.43 -14.94 -33.38
C PHE A 165 1.58 -14.95 -32.36
N THR A 166 2.53 -15.87 -32.52
CA THR A 166 3.69 -15.97 -31.60
C THR A 166 4.53 -14.69 -31.60
N CYS A 167 4.79 -14.09 -32.75
CA CYS A 167 5.47 -12.80 -32.83
C CYS A 167 4.69 -11.67 -32.17
N ALA A 168 3.37 -11.59 -32.41
CA ALA A 168 2.52 -10.57 -31.80
C ALA A 168 2.48 -10.73 -30.27
N LEU A 169 2.32 -11.96 -29.79
CA LEU A 169 2.31 -12.29 -28.37
C LEU A 169 3.67 -11.99 -27.73
N TYR A 170 4.78 -12.39 -28.35
CA TYR A 170 6.13 -12.09 -27.85
C TYR A 170 6.37 -10.59 -27.75
N ARG A 171 6.02 -9.79 -28.78
CA ARG A 171 6.18 -8.34 -28.73
C ARG A 171 5.38 -7.71 -27.59
N GLU A 172 4.15 -8.17 -27.38
CA GLU A 172 3.32 -7.69 -26.28
C GLU A 172 3.92 -8.07 -24.93
N VAL A 173 4.39 -9.30 -24.80
CA VAL A 173 5.03 -9.78 -23.58
C VAL A 173 6.33 -9.03 -23.29
N SER A 174 7.17 -8.79 -24.29
CA SER A 174 8.38 -7.98 -24.16
C SER A 174 8.09 -6.53 -23.80
N ALA A 175 7.08 -5.91 -24.43
CA ALA A 175 6.72 -4.52 -24.15
C ALA A 175 6.25 -4.36 -22.71
N HIS A 176 5.40 -5.26 -22.22
CA HIS A 176 4.92 -5.24 -20.86
C HIS A 176 6.02 -5.59 -19.84
N LYS A 177 6.93 -6.52 -20.16
CA LYS A 177 8.08 -6.86 -19.31
C LYS A 177 8.95 -5.63 -19.07
N ARG A 178 9.26 -4.87 -20.13
CA ARG A 178 10.01 -3.61 -20.03
C ARG A 178 9.29 -2.61 -19.12
N ARG A 179 7.99 -2.39 -19.33
CA ARG A 179 7.19 -1.51 -18.47
C ARG A 179 7.20 -1.95 -17.01
N LEU A 180 7.11 -3.26 -16.74
CA LEU A 180 7.18 -3.80 -15.39
C LEU A 180 8.55 -3.55 -14.77
N HIS A 181 9.63 -3.81 -15.50
CA HIS A 181 10.99 -3.54 -15.04
C HIS A 181 11.25 -2.05 -14.80
N ASP A 182 10.80 -1.17 -15.70
CA ASP A 182 10.94 0.28 -15.55
C ASP A 182 10.18 0.77 -14.32
N THR A 183 8.95 0.29 -14.13
CA THR A 183 8.12 0.63 -12.98
C THR A 183 8.75 0.12 -11.69
N VAL A 184 9.16 -1.15 -11.63
CA VAL A 184 9.84 -1.71 -10.46
C VAL A 184 11.17 -0.99 -10.19
N GLY A 185 11.92 -0.62 -11.23
CA GLY A 185 13.18 0.13 -11.11
C GLY A 185 12.99 1.54 -10.55
N GLN A 186 11.96 2.27 -10.98
CA GLN A 186 11.61 3.58 -10.43
C GLN A 186 11.25 3.53 -8.94
N TRP A 187 10.71 2.39 -8.51
CA TRP A 187 10.11 2.22 -7.19
C TRP A 187 10.94 1.38 -6.22
N GLY A 188 11.96 0.67 -6.71
CA GLY A 188 12.73 -0.32 -5.96
C GLY A 188 13.36 0.23 -4.69
N THR A 189 13.89 1.45 -4.73
CA THR A 189 14.51 2.09 -3.56
C THR A 189 13.50 2.37 -2.45
N LEU A 190 12.27 2.74 -2.81
CA LEU A 190 11.20 3.04 -1.86
C LEU A 190 10.59 1.75 -1.29
N LEU A 191 10.50 0.70 -2.11
CA LEU A 191 10.07 -0.64 -1.72
C LEU A 191 11.03 -1.30 -0.71
N LEU A 192 12.33 -1.05 -0.85
CA LEU A 192 13.36 -1.56 0.07
C LEU A 192 13.43 -0.80 1.40
N ALA A 193 12.97 0.45 1.43
CA ALA A 193 12.99 1.29 2.64
C ALA A 193 11.83 0.98 3.61
N THR A 194 10.86 0.17 3.21
CA THR A 194 9.65 -0.11 3.99
C THR A 194 9.59 -1.55 4.50
N ASP A 195 9.68 -1.74 5.82
CA ASP A 195 9.44 -3.07 6.43
C ASP A 195 7.99 -3.56 6.25
N ALA A 196 7.05 -2.64 6.07
CA ALA A 196 5.63 -2.95 5.90
C ALA A 196 5.30 -3.63 4.55
N SER A 197 6.26 -3.76 3.64
CA SER A 197 6.03 -4.19 2.26
C SER A 197 6.68 -5.51 1.87
N ALA A 198 7.27 -6.27 2.80
CA ALA A 198 7.95 -7.53 2.48
C ALA A 198 7.03 -8.58 1.83
N GLY A 199 5.77 -8.68 2.29
CA GLY A 199 4.76 -9.58 1.69
C GLY A 199 4.34 -9.13 0.29
N ASP A 200 4.12 -7.84 0.09
CA ASP A 200 3.73 -7.26 -1.20
C ASP A 200 4.86 -7.39 -2.23
N LEU A 201 6.12 -7.21 -1.79
CA LEU A 201 7.32 -7.40 -2.60
C LEU A 201 7.45 -8.86 -3.05
N HIS A 202 7.15 -9.82 -2.18
CA HIS A 202 7.17 -11.24 -2.54
C HIS A 202 6.13 -11.57 -3.63
N HIS A 203 4.90 -11.03 -3.52
CA HIS A 203 3.88 -11.21 -4.56
C HIS A 203 4.30 -10.59 -5.90
N MET A 204 4.89 -9.40 -5.87
CA MET A 204 5.39 -8.72 -7.06
C MET A 204 6.58 -9.44 -7.69
N GLN A 205 7.49 -9.97 -6.87
CA GLN A 205 8.60 -10.77 -7.33
C GLN A 205 8.10 -12.05 -8.02
N ARG A 206 7.18 -12.80 -7.40
CA ARG A 206 6.58 -13.99 -8.02
C ARG A 206 5.90 -13.69 -9.35
N LEU A 207 5.23 -12.54 -9.45
CA LEU A 207 4.62 -12.10 -10.70
C LEU A 207 5.69 -11.77 -11.75
N ALA A 208 6.72 -11.01 -11.39
CA ALA A 208 7.82 -10.66 -12.27
C ALA A 208 8.59 -11.89 -12.75
N ASP A 209 8.84 -12.87 -11.87
CA ASP A 209 9.49 -14.14 -12.18
C ASP A 209 8.64 -14.96 -13.15
N ALA A 210 7.34 -15.14 -12.86
CA ALA A 210 6.43 -15.87 -13.75
C ALA A 210 6.32 -15.20 -15.13
N TYR A 211 6.33 -13.87 -15.17
CA TYR A 211 6.33 -13.11 -16.40
C TYR A 211 7.64 -13.20 -17.17
N GLY A 212 8.76 -13.15 -16.44
CA GLY A 212 10.10 -13.35 -16.96
C GLY A 212 10.27 -14.72 -17.61
N GLN A 213 9.73 -15.76 -16.97
CA GLN A 213 9.69 -17.12 -17.49
C GLN A 213 8.87 -17.20 -18.78
N LEU A 214 7.63 -16.69 -18.80
CA LEU A 214 6.81 -16.65 -20.01
C LEU A 214 7.52 -15.93 -21.16
N HIS A 215 8.17 -14.80 -20.89
CA HIS A 215 8.97 -14.08 -21.88
C HIS A 215 10.13 -14.93 -22.39
N GLN A 216 10.85 -15.62 -21.51
CA GLN A 216 12.00 -16.43 -21.88
C GLN A 216 11.59 -17.63 -22.74
N ASP A 217 10.50 -18.31 -22.38
CA ASP A 217 9.98 -19.44 -23.16
C ASP A 217 9.48 -18.98 -24.53
N LEU A 218 8.78 -17.84 -24.59
CA LEU A 218 8.41 -17.21 -25.86
C LEU A 218 9.64 -16.78 -26.67
N TYR A 219 10.70 -16.28 -26.03
CA TYR A 219 11.93 -15.89 -26.72
C TYR A 219 12.62 -17.09 -27.35
N HIS A 220 12.77 -18.22 -26.66
CA HIS A 220 13.41 -19.41 -27.22
C HIS A 220 12.69 -19.93 -28.47
N GLY A 221 11.36 -19.80 -28.53
CA GLY A 221 10.58 -20.02 -29.74
C GLY A 221 10.75 -18.91 -30.77
N ALA A 222 10.37 -17.68 -30.45
CA ALA A 222 10.29 -16.57 -31.41
C ALA A 222 11.65 -16.09 -31.94
N ALA A 223 12.73 -16.24 -31.17
CA ALA A 223 14.07 -15.79 -31.56
C ALA A 223 14.79 -16.77 -32.51
N THR A 224 14.30 -18.02 -32.64
CA THR A 224 14.95 -19.03 -33.47
C THR A 224 14.56 -18.99 -34.95
N VAL A 225 13.66 -18.10 -35.39
CA VAL A 225 13.21 -18.06 -36.79
C VAL A 225 13.06 -16.64 -37.33
N LEU A 226 13.90 -16.27 -38.32
CA LEU A 226 13.86 -14.99 -39.04
C LEU A 226 12.85 -14.99 -40.21
N ALA A 227 12.33 -16.15 -40.61
CA ALA A 227 11.47 -16.28 -41.79
C ALA A 227 10.26 -17.20 -41.57
N GLU A 228 9.06 -16.70 -41.90
CA GLU A 228 7.76 -17.36 -41.67
C GLU A 228 7.67 -18.79 -42.23
N HIS A 229 8.36 -19.08 -43.34
CA HIS A 229 8.30 -20.37 -44.04
C HIS A 229 9.06 -21.50 -43.33
N GLU A 230 9.97 -21.17 -42.42
CA GLU A 230 10.76 -22.14 -41.64
C GLU A 230 10.18 -22.35 -40.23
N TRP A 231 9.16 -21.58 -39.86
CA TRP A 231 8.54 -21.64 -38.56
C TRP A 231 7.84 -22.98 -38.33
N ARG A 232 8.34 -23.74 -37.35
CA ARG A 232 7.68 -24.95 -36.84
C ARG A 232 7.79 -24.97 -35.32
N ALA A 233 6.64 -24.80 -34.67
CA ALA A 233 6.55 -24.94 -33.23
C ALA A 233 6.80 -26.40 -32.81
N GLN A 234 7.85 -26.61 -32.02
CA GLN A 234 8.09 -27.91 -31.40
C GLN A 234 7.01 -28.17 -30.33
N GLN A 235 6.45 -29.37 -30.26
CA GLN A 235 5.39 -29.67 -29.28
C GLN A 235 5.84 -29.45 -27.82
N GLN A 236 7.10 -29.75 -27.52
CA GLN A 236 7.68 -29.50 -26.20
C GLN A 236 7.63 -28.00 -25.87
N TRP A 237 8.12 -27.15 -26.78
CA TRP A 237 8.09 -25.70 -26.63
C TRP A 237 6.67 -25.15 -26.44
N VAL A 238 5.69 -25.66 -27.20
CA VAL A 238 4.28 -25.26 -27.04
C VAL A 238 3.79 -25.58 -25.62
N THR A 239 4.15 -26.76 -25.09
CA THR A 239 3.79 -27.17 -23.73
C THR A 239 4.41 -26.24 -22.69
N GLU A 240 5.71 -25.95 -22.83
CA GLU A 240 6.44 -25.04 -21.93
C GLU A 240 5.81 -23.63 -21.90
N VAL A 241 5.50 -23.06 -23.07
CA VAL A 241 4.86 -21.72 -23.14
C VAL A 241 3.44 -21.74 -22.55
N VAL A 242 2.68 -22.80 -22.78
CA VAL A 242 1.33 -22.97 -22.21
C VAL A 242 1.41 -23.06 -20.69
N ASP A 243 2.33 -23.85 -20.14
CA ASP A 243 2.53 -24.00 -18.70
C ASP A 243 3.00 -22.70 -18.04
N ALA A 244 3.92 -21.98 -18.70
CA ALA A 244 4.37 -20.67 -18.26
C ALA A 244 3.24 -19.64 -18.27
N ALA A 245 2.41 -19.62 -19.33
CA ALA A 245 1.25 -18.75 -19.41
C ALA A 245 0.20 -19.07 -18.34
N ALA A 246 -0.08 -20.36 -18.10
CA ALA A 246 -0.99 -20.80 -17.05
C ALA A 246 -0.47 -20.40 -15.66
N THR A 247 0.83 -20.56 -15.41
CA THR A 247 1.50 -20.15 -14.17
C THR A 247 1.38 -18.64 -13.97
N TYR A 248 1.72 -17.84 -14.98
CA TYR A 248 1.58 -16.38 -14.93
C TYR A 248 0.14 -15.95 -14.64
N LEU A 249 -0.84 -16.48 -15.37
CA LEU A 249 -2.25 -16.16 -15.16
C LEU A 249 -2.74 -16.53 -13.75
N SER A 250 -2.28 -17.66 -13.21
CA SER A 250 -2.58 -18.08 -11.84
C SER A 250 -1.98 -17.12 -10.80
N VAL A 251 -0.71 -16.72 -10.98
CA VAL A 251 -0.05 -15.76 -10.09
C VAL A 251 -0.68 -14.37 -10.17
N ALA A 252 -1.02 -13.91 -11.38
CA ALA A 252 -1.72 -12.64 -11.60
C ALA A 252 -3.10 -12.64 -10.92
N GLU A 253 -3.85 -13.74 -11.02
CA GLU A 253 -5.14 -13.89 -10.35
C GLU A 253 -5.01 -13.94 -8.82
N GLN A 254 -3.98 -14.61 -8.29
CA GLN A 254 -3.68 -14.60 -6.85
C GLN A 254 -3.35 -13.19 -6.36
N ALA A 255 -2.49 -12.48 -7.07
CA ALA A 255 -2.19 -11.08 -6.78
C ALA A 255 -3.46 -10.22 -6.84
N ARG A 256 -4.35 -10.46 -7.82
CA ARG A 256 -5.64 -9.78 -7.94
C ARG A 256 -6.50 -9.91 -6.71
N ARG A 257 -6.70 -11.14 -6.24
CA ARG A 257 -7.51 -11.41 -5.05
C ARG A 257 -6.90 -10.78 -3.81
N PHE A 258 -5.58 -10.88 -3.67
CA PHE A 258 -4.87 -10.28 -2.56
C PHE A 258 -5.05 -8.75 -2.53
N TYR A 259 -4.78 -8.05 -3.64
CA TYR A 259 -4.94 -6.59 -3.68
C TYR A 259 -6.41 -6.14 -3.57
N HIS A 260 -7.36 -6.95 -4.06
CA HIS A 260 -8.77 -6.68 -3.85
C HIS A 260 -9.15 -6.77 -2.36
N SER A 261 -8.71 -7.83 -1.66
CA SER A 261 -8.96 -7.96 -0.22
C SER A 261 -8.34 -6.82 0.59
N LEU A 262 -7.14 -6.37 0.22
CA LEU A 262 -6.50 -5.21 0.84
C LEU A 262 -7.30 -3.91 0.59
N ALA A 263 -7.83 -3.73 -0.62
CA ALA A 263 -8.66 -2.58 -0.94
C ALA A 263 -9.97 -2.56 -0.15
N GLU A 264 -10.61 -3.72 0.05
CA GLU A 264 -11.80 -3.86 0.89
C GLU A 264 -11.50 -3.58 2.36
N GLU A 265 -10.42 -4.15 2.89
CA GLU A 265 -10.01 -3.92 4.28
C GLU A 265 -9.71 -2.43 4.52
N GLN A 266 -9.07 -1.76 3.57
CA GLN A 266 -8.83 -0.32 3.65
C GLN A 266 -10.09 0.52 3.61
N ARG A 267 -11.09 0.14 2.81
CA ARG A 267 -12.40 0.82 2.82
C ARG A 267 -13.06 0.65 4.18
N ARG A 268 -13.09 -0.57 4.72
CA ARG A 268 -13.64 -0.85 6.06
C ARG A 268 -12.96 -0.05 7.16
N LEU A 269 -11.63 0.03 7.16
CA LEU A 269 -10.89 0.82 8.15
C LEU A 269 -11.15 2.31 8.02
N ARG A 270 -11.25 2.83 6.79
CA ARG A 270 -11.58 4.23 6.54
C ARG A 270 -12.99 4.57 7.00
N ASP A 271 -13.95 3.69 6.75
CA ASP A 271 -15.34 3.88 7.18
C ASP A 271 -15.44 3.83 8.71
N ALA A 272 -14.72 2.91 9.37
CA ALA A 272 -14.63 2.83 10.83
C ALA A 272 -13.96 4.06 11.47
N ASP A 273 -12.85 4.56 10.91
CA ASP A 273 -12.20 5.78 11.39
C ASP A 273 -13.11 7.01 11.20
N LEU A 274 -13.94 7.03 10.14
CA LEU A 274 -14.95 8.07 9.95
C LEU A 274 -16.04 7.98 11.02
N ASP A 275 -16.53 6.77 11.31
CA ASP A 275 -17.53 6.54 12.34
C ASP A 275 -17.01 6.91 13.74
N ASP A 276 -15.74 6.61 14.05
CA ASP A 276 -15.08 7.02 15.29
C ASP A 276 -14.88 8.55 15.35
N ALA A 277 -14.49 9.19 14.24
CA ALA A 277 -14.36 10.65 14.17
C ALA A 277 -15.73 11.35 14.30
N VAL A 278 -16.79 10.76 13.74
CA VAL A 278 -18.17 11.21 13.89
C VAL A 278 -18.66 10.98 15.33
N ALA A 279 -18.32 9.86 15.97
CA ALA A 279 -18.66 9.60 17.36
C ALA A 279 -17.96 10.57 18.33
N VAL A 280 -16.71 10.93 18.06
CA VAL A 280 -15.95 11.93 18.84
C VAL A 280 -16.48 13.36 18.62
N THR A 281 -17.00 13.68 17.43
CA THR A 281 -17.62 14.99 17.14
C THR A 281 -19.09 15.07 17.53
N ALA A 282 -19.78 13.94 17.67
CA ALA A 282 -21.16 13.84 18.17
C ALA A 282 -21.25 13.88 19.70
N GLN A 283 -20.15 13.68 20.43
CA GLN A 283 -20.08 14.08 21.84
C GLN A 283 -20.00 15.61 21.89
N PRO A 284 -21.01 16.31 22.46
CA PRO A 284 -20.90 17.74 22.66
C PRO A 284 -19.63 17.97 23.49
N PRO A 285 -18.78 18.94 23.10
CA PRO A 285 -17.54 19.15 23.82
C PRO A 285 -17.81 19.35 25.31
N VAL A 286 -16.98 18.76 26.16
CA VAL A 286 -17.14 18.78 27.63
C VAL A 286 -17.33 20.21 28.19
N TYR A 287 -16.78 21.22 27.52
CA TYR A 287 -17.00 22.64 27.85
C TYR A 287 -18.45 23.13 27.59
N LEU A 288 -19.17 22.60 26.61
CA LEU A 288 -20.60 22.90 26.41
C LEU A 288 -21.49 22.19 27.45
N ALA A 289 -21.08 21.02 27.97
CA ALA A 289 -21.78 20.38 29.07
C ALA A 289 -21.66 21.19 30.38
N HIS A 290 -20.48 21.78 30.64
CA HIS A 290 -20.29 22.69 31.78
C HIS A 290 -21.00 24.04 31.59
N ALA A 291 -21.06 24.58 30.38
CA ALA A 291 -21.82 25.80 30.09
C ALA A 291 -23.33 25.60 30.27
N ARG A 292 -23.86 24.42 29.93
CA ARG A 292 -25.28 24.08 30.17
C ARG A 292 -25.60 23.89 31.65
N ALA A 293 -24.70 23.26 32.41
CA ALA A 293 -24.82 23.13 33.87
C ALA A 293 -24.69 24.47 34.61
N ALA A 294 -23.95 25.45 34.05
CA ALA A 294 -23.84 26.80 34.59
C ALA A 294 -24.99 27.74 34.15
N ALA A 295 -25.71 27.39 33.08
CA ALA A 295 -26.82 28.17 32.52
C ALA A 295 -28.20 27.67 32.94
N GLU A 296 -28.30 26.61 33.74
CA GLU A 296 -29.54 26.31 34.45
C GLU A 296 -29.69 27.30 35.61
N PRO A 297 -30.60 28.30 35.52
CA PRO A 297 -30.91 29.11 36.68
C PRO A 297 -31.48 28.17 37.73
N SER A 298 -30.86 28.15 38.93
CA SER A 298 -31.52 27.62 40.12
C SER A 298 -32.93 28.20 40.13
N ALA A 299 -33.93 27.31 40.13
CA ALA A 299 -35.34 27.65 40.23
C ALA A 299 -35.60 28.32 41.60
N GLY A 300 -35.17 29.58 41.71
CA GLY A 300 -35.51 30.49 42.78
C GLY A 300 -36.95 30.92 42.55
N ALA A 301 -37.78 30.63 43.54
CA ALA A 301 -39.20 30.97 43.57
C ALA A 301 -39.44 32.41 43.10
N LEU A 302 -40.19 32.55 42.01
CA LEU A 302 -40.75 33.84 41.61
C LEU A 302 -41.71 34.33 42.70
N PRO A 303 -41.64 35.60 43.11
CA PRO A 303 -42.58 36.17 44.07
C PRO A 303 -43.98 36.19 43.46
N GLN A 304 -44.95 35.61 44.17
CA GLN A 304 -46.36 35.67 43.79
C GLN A 304 -46.82 37.13 43.76
N ARG A 305 -47.27 37.58 42.58
CA ARG A 305 -47.95 38.88 42.42
C ARG A 305 -49.41 38.72 42.88
N PRO A 306 -49.96 39.70 43.64
CA PRO A 306 -51.28 39.59 44.24
C PRO A 306 -52.39 39.65 43.18
N SER A 307 -53.36 38.75 43.35
CA SER A 307 -54.61 38.72 42.58
C SER A 307 -55.49 39.89 43.01
N HIS A 308 -55.60 40.93 42.19
CA HIS A 308 -56.65 41.93 42.35
C HIS A 308 -57.96 41.37 41.82
N ALA A 309 -58.92 41.19 42.74
CA ALA A 309 -60.30 40.86 42.44
C ALA A 309 -60.94 41.97 41.61
N VAL A 310 -61.47 41.61 40.45
CA VAL A 310 -62.42 42.42 39.69
C VAL A 310 -63.81 41.99 40.16
N GLU A 311 -64.47 42.84 40.94
CA GLU A 311 -65.90 42.73 41.23
C GLU A 311 -66.73 43.09 39.99
N PRO A 312 -67.81 42.34 39.68
CA PRO A 312 -68.73 42.70 38.61
C PRO A 312 -69.87 43.58 39.13
N ARG A 313 -69.99 44.82 38.61
CA ARG A 313 -71.25 45.54 38.38
C ARG A 313 -71.12 46.52 37.23
#